data_AF-A0A2I0A349-F1
#
_entry.id   AF-A0A2I0A349-F1
#
_cell.length_a   1.000
_cell.length_b   1.000
_cell.length_c   1.000
_cell.angle_alpha   90.00
_cell.angle_beta   90.00
_cell.angle_gamma   90.00
#
_symmetry.space_group_name_H-M   'P 1'
#
loop_
_entity.id
_entity.type
_entity.pdbx_description
1 polymer ?
#
loop_
_entity_poly.entity_id
_entity_poly.type
_entity_poly.pdbx_seq_one_letter_code
_entity_poly.pdbx_strand_id
1 'polypeptide(L)'
;MHDHSALGPDGYGASFYKYCWDIIKKDVFDAVCHFFSGGFLPKSYYSTLLILIPKIDCPQTWKDFRPISLCNVKMKILTKLLTQRLGVIMSSIISPNQSGFVSNRIISNNILLAQDMFHHIDDNVRGGNVALKLDVEKAYDLRPILSPLDR
;
A
#
# COMPACT_ATOMS: atom_id res chain seq x y z
N MET A 1 10.59 -1.65 -10.78
CA MET A 1 9.85 -2.92 -10.66
C MET A 1 10.86 -4.02 -10.94
N HIS A 2 10.81 -5.12 -10.19
CA HIS A 2 11.73 -6.23 -10.40
C HIS A 2 11.23 -7.11 -11.54
N ASP A 3 12.17 -7.67 -12.30
CA ASP A 3 11.89 -8.37 -13.55
C ASP A 3 11.20 -9.72 -13.34
N HIS A 4 11.45 -10.37 -12.21
CA HIS A 4 10.85 -11.67 -11.85
C HIS A 4 9.72 -11.55 -10.81
N SER A 5 9.06 -10.40 -10.73
CA SER A 5 7.87 -10.26 -9.89
C SER A 5 6.70 -11.08 -10.45
N ALA A 6 5.83 -11.58 -9.57
CA ALA A 6 4.61 -12.28 -9.97
C ALA A 6 3.74 -11.42 -10.90
N LEU A 7 3.12 -12.11 -11.86
CA LEU A 7 2.33 -11.51 -12.93
C LEU A 7 0.94 -11.09 -12.44
N GLY A 8 0.38 -10.06 -13.09
CA GLY A 8 -1.03 -9.73 -12.91
C GLY A 8 -1.93 -10.61 -13.79
N PRO A 9 -3.26 -10.39 -13.74
CA PRO A 9 -4.23 -11.08 -14.60
C PRO A 9 -3.94 -11.04 -16.10
N ASP A 10 -3.22 -10.03 -16.59
CA ASP A 10 -2.88 -9.90 -18.02
C ASP A 10 -1.65 -10.72 -18.44
N GLY A 11 -0.94 -11.34 -17.50
CA GLY A 11 0.23 -12.18 -17.79
C GLY A 11 1.49 -11.40 -18.18
N TYR A 12 1.48 -10.07 -18.16
CA TYR A 12 2.64 -9.27 -18.60
C TYR A 12 3.47 -8.76 -17.41
N GLY A 13 4.71 -9.24 -17.33
CA GLY A 13 5.68 -8.85 -16.29
C GLY A 13 6.48 -7.60 -16.65
N ALA A 14 7.29 -7.09 -15.71
CA ALA A 14 8.12 -5.91 -15.94
C ALA A 14 9.12 -6.10 -17.09
N SER A 15 9.64 -7.32 -17.27
CA SER A 15 10.55 -7.67 -18.38
C SER A 15 9.92 -7.46 -19.75
N PHE A 16 8.64 -7.77 -19.91
CA PHE A 16 7.91 -7.51 -21.17
C PHE A 16 7.89 -6.02 -21.49
N TYR A 17 7.56 -5.18 -20.51
CA TYR A 17 7.51 -3.72 -20.72
C TYR A 17 8.88 -3.13 -21.03
N LYS A 18 9.95 -3.66 -20.42
CA LYS A 18 11.32 -3.24 -20.72
C LYS A 18 11.76 -3.68 -22.12
N TYR A 19 11.50 -4.93 -22.48
CA TYR A 19 11.90 -5.49 -23.77
C TYR A 19 11.13 -4.86 -24.93
N CYS A 20 9.81 -4.73 -24.79
CA CYS A 20 8.95 -4.13 -25.82
C CYS A 20 8.82 -2.61 -25.72
N TRP A 21 9.67 -1.94 -24.92
CA TRP A 21 9.50 -0.52 -24.60
C TRP A 21 9.40 0.36 -25.84
N ASP A 22 10.25 0.12 -26.84
CA ASP A 22 10.25 0.92 -28.07
C ASP A 22 8.96 0.80 -28.89
N ILE A 23 8.20 -0.27 -28.68
CA ILE A 23 6.91 -0.51 -29.32
C ILE A 23 5.79 0.15 -28.51
N ILE A 24 5.73 -0.10 -27.19
CA ILE A 24 4.56 0.23 -26.36
C ILE A 24 4.67 1.57 -25.63
N LYS A 25 5.83 2.25 -25.65
CA LYS A 25 6.08 3.47 -24.84
C LYS A 25 5.06 4.58 -25.08
N LYS A 26 4.62 4.74 -26.33
CA LYS A 26 3.63 5.77 -26.70
C LYS A 26 2.27 5.47 -26.08
N ASP A 27 1.79 4.24 -26.21
CA ASP A 27 0.49 3.83 -25.64
C ASP A 27 0.48 3.92 -24.12
N VAL A 28 1.58 3.52 -23.47
CA VAL A 28 1.74 3.63 -22.01
C VAL A 28 1.72 5.11 -21.60
N PHE A 29 2.43 5.98 -22.32
CA PHE A 29 2.46 7.41 -22.04
C PHE A 29 1.08 8.05 -22.20
N ASP A 30 0.40 7.80 -23.32
CA ASP A 30 -0.92 8.35 -23.62
C ASP A 30 -1.95 7.89 -22.59
N ALA A 31 -1.91 6.62 -22.16
CA ALA A 31 -2.77 6.11 -21.09
C ALA A 31 -2.52 6.80 -19.74
N VAL A 32 -1.24 7.04 -19.39
CA VAL A 32 -0.87 7.77 -18.17
C VAL A 32 -1.38 9.21 -18.24
N CYS A 33 -1.17 9.90 -19.34
CA CYS A 33 -1.65 11.27 -19.55
C CYS A 33 -3.18 11.35 -19.48
N HIS A 34 -3.88 10.42 -20.13
CA HIS A 34 -5.34 10.34 -20.08
C HIS A 34 -5.85 10.18 -18.65
N PHE A 35 -5.26 9.25 -17.89
CA PHE A 35 -5.62 9.02 -16.48
C PHE A 35 -5.45 10.29 -15.63
N PHE A 36 -4.29 10.96 -15.73
CA PHE A 36 -4.02 12.18 -14.96
C PHE A 36 -4.83 13.40 -15.43
N SER A 37 -5.41 13.34 -16.62
CA SER A 37 -6.34 14.37 -17.13
C SER A 37 -7.78 14.14 -16.67
N GLY A 38 -8.03 13.15 -15.79
CA GLY A 38 -9.36 12.79 -15.29
C GLY A 38 -10.09 11.77 -16.17
N GLY A 39 -9.41 11.20 -17.15
CA GLY A 39 -9.96 10.16 -18.02
C GLY A 39 -10.12 8.80 -17.33
N PHE A 40 -11.10 8.02 -17.78
CA PHE A 40 -11.34 6.67 -17.28
C PHE A 40 -10.57 5.64 -18.09
N LEU A 41 -9.80 4.80 -17.41
CA LEU A 41 -9.13 3.67 -18.02
C LEU A 41 -10.06 2.45 -18.15
N PRO A 42 -9.82 1.56 -19.12
CA PRO A 42 -10.56 0.31 -19.24
C PRO A 42 -10.49 -0.54 -17.96
N LYS A 43 -11.56 -1.30 -17.65
CA LYS A 43 -11.63 -2.18 -16.47
C LYS A 43 -10.43 -3.13 -16.33
N SER A 44 -9.81 -3.52 -17.45
CA SER A 44 -8.63 -4.38 -17.47
C SER A 44 -7.40 -3.77 -16.79
N TYR A 45 -7.32 -2.44 -16.63
CA TYR A 45 -6.27 -1.79 -15.83
C TYR A 45 -6.44 -2.12 -14.35
N TYR A 46 -7.67 -2.08 -13.85
CA TYR A 46 -7.99 -2.27 -12.44
C TYR A 46 -8.16 -3.74 -12.04
N SER A 47 -8.01 -4.67 -12.98
CA SER A 47 -8.09 -6.11 -12.70
C SER A 47 -6.91 -6.55 -11.82
N THR A 48 -7.22 -7.35 -10.81
CA THR A 48 -6.26 -7.92 -9.87
C THR A 48 -6.52 -9.40 -9.66
N LEU A 49 -5.46 -10.20 -9.59
CA LEU A 49 -5.56 -11.62 -9.24
C LEU A 49 -5.40 -11.76 -7.73
N LEU A 50 -6.40 -12.31 -7.05
CA LEU A 50 -6.34 -12.57 -5.62
C LEU A 50 -5.70 -13.94 -5.36
N ILE A 51 -4.60 -13.95 -4.62
CA ILE A 51 -3.88 -15.17 -4.20
C ILE A 51 -3.93 -15.27 -2.68
N LEU A 52 -4.14 -16.48 -2.17
CA LEU A 52 -4.14 -16.76 -0.74
C LEU A 52 -2.82 -17.42 -0.35
N ILE A 53 -2.04 -16.76 0.50
CA ILE A 53 -0.80 -17.32 1.05
C ILE A 53 -1.07 -17.84 2.46
N PRO A 54 -0.81 -19.12 2.78
CA PRO A 54 -0.99 -19.64 4.13
C PRO A 54 -0.03 -18.94 5.11
N LYS A 55 -0.54 -18.62 6.32
CA LYS A 55 0.25 -18.07 7.44
C LYS A 55 0.82 -19.15 8.34
N ILE A 56 0.20 -20.33 8.33
CA ILE A 56 0.52 -21.49 9.18
C ILE A 56 0.52 -22.76 8.34
N ASP A 57 1.14 -23.80 8.87
CA ASP A 57 1.05 -25.15 8.30
C ASP A 57 -0.38 -25.68 8.44
N CYS A 58 -0.87 -26.37 7.39
CA CYS A 58 -2.21 -26.97 7.35
C CYS A 58 -3.37 -25.99 7.68
N PRO A 59 -3.53 -24.89 6.91
CA PRO A 59 -4.57 -23.88 7.18
C PRO A 59 -5.98 -24.49 7.13
N GLN A 60 -6.83 -24.14 8.11
CA GLN A 60 -8.19 -24.69 8.23
C GLN A 60 -9.27 -23.63 7.99
N THR A 61 -8.95 -22.35 8.19
CA THR A 61 -9.90 -21.24 8.12
C THR A 61 -9.40 -20.11 7.24
N TRP A 62 -10.31 -19.25 6.76
CA TRP A 62 -9.96 -18.07 5.97
C TRP A 62 -9.02 -17.10 6.69
N LYS A 63 -9.03 -17.07 8.02
CA LYS A 63 -8.14 -16.22 8.83
C LYS A 63 -6.68 -16.68 8.77
N ASP A 64 -6.46 -17.96 8.45
CA ASP A 64 -5.15 -18.59 8.33
C ASP A 64 -4.45 -18.23 7.02
N PHE A 65 -5.15 -17.55 6.10
CA PHE A 65 -4.58 -17.05 4.86
C PHE A 65 -4.30 -15.54 4.94
N ARG A 66 -3.25 -15.12 4.23
CA ARG A 66 -3.00 -13.73 3.87
C ARG A 66 -3.42 -13.55 2.41
N PRO A 67 -4.49 -12.78 2.13
CA PRO A 67 -4.80 -12.41 0.76
C PRO A 67 -3.73 -11.47 0.21
N ILE A 68 -3.30 -11.71 -1.02
CA ILE A 68 -2.40 -10.85 -1.79
C ILE A 68 -3.06 -10.58 -3.14
N SER A 69 -3.23 -9.30 -3.45
CA SER A 69 -3.73 -8.84 -4.75
C SER A 69 -2.57 -8.58 -5.70
N LEU A 70 -2.45 -9.38 -6.75
CA LEU A 70 -1.50 -9.17 -7.83
C LEU A 70 -2.12 -8.27 -8.90
N CYS A 71 -1.65 -7.02 -8.96
CA CYS A 71 -2.09 -6.05 -9.97
C CYS A 71 -1.26 -6.17 -11.26
N ASN A 72 -1.87 -5.79 -12.38
CA ASN A 72 -1.18 -5.63 -13.67
C ASN A 72 -0.05 -4.59 -13.59
N VAL A 73 1.02 -4.78 -14.36
CA VAL A 73 2.17 -3.85 -14.39
C VAL A 73 1.74 -2.44 -14.80
N LYS A 74 0.88 -2.31 -15.81
CA LYS A 74 0.27 -1.02 -16.21
C LYS A 74 -0.37 -0.26 -15.04
N MET A 75 -1.07 -0.94 -14.13
CA MET A 75 -1.63 -0.31 -12.93
C MET A 75 -0.56 0.05 -11.91
N LYS A 76 0.45 -0.80 -11.75
CA LYS A 76 1.61 -0.51 -10.88
C LYS A 76 2.39 0.73 -11.36
N ILE A 77 2.40 1.03 -12.66
CA ILE A 77 3.02 2.26 -13.20
C ILE A 77 2.25 3.47 -12.70
N LEU A 78 0.92 3.47 -12.84
CA LEU A 78 0.05 4.56 -12.40
C LEU A 78 0.13 4.78 -10.89
N THR A 79 0.02 3.72 -10.10
CA THR A 79 0.10 3.84 -8.63
C THR A 79 1.47 4.31 -8.18
N LYS A 80 2.56 3.88 -8.82
CA LYS A 80 3.90 4.38 -8.51
C LYS A 80 4.01 5.89 -8.78
N LEU A 81 3.50 6.38 -9.91
CA LEU A 81 3.50 7.81 -10.21
C LEU A 81 2.67 8.60 -9.19
N LEU A 82 1.51 8.08 -8.79
CA LEU A 82 0.68 8.67 -7.73
C LEU A 82 1.44 8.73 -6.40
N THR A 83 2.04 7.62 -5.97
CA THR A 83 2.83 7.58 -4.72
C THR A 83 3.99 8.56 -4.75
N GLN A 84 4.67 8.72 -5.90
CA GLN A 84 5.75 9.71 -6.03
C GLN A 84 5.24 11.15 -5.87
N ARG A 85 4.09 11.49 -6.46
CA ARG A 85 3.48 12.82 -6.31
C ARG A 85 3.01 13.07 -4.88
N LEU A 86 2.33 12.10 -4.27
CA LEU A 86 1.86 12.19 -2.89
C LEU A 86 3.02 12.25 -1.89
N GLY A 87 4.13 11.59 -2.19
CA GLY A 87 5.33 11.58 -1.35
C GLY A 87 5.88 12.98 -1.04
N VAL A 88 5.71 13.93 -1.97
CA VAL A 88 6.18 15.33 -1.80
C VAL A 88 5.45 16.04 -0.66
N ILE A 89 4.15 15.79 -0.50
CA ILE A 89 3.32 16.44 0.52
C ILE A 89 3.15 15.58 1.79
N MET A 90 3.50 14.31 1.73
CA MET A 90 3.25 13.33 2.78
C MET A 90 3.76 13.78 4.15
N SER A 91 4.98 14.35 4.22
CA SER A 91 5.57 14.84 5.47
C SER A 91 4.79 15.97 6.14
N SER A 92 4.01 16.75 5.39
CA SER A 92 3.22 17.87 5.91
C SER A 92 1.85 17.45 6.46
N ILE A 93 1.33 16.30 6.02
CA ILE A 93 -0.03 15.84 6.35
C ILE A 93 -0.07 14.69 7.36
N ILE A 94 1.08 14.11 7.72
CA ILE A 94 1.16 13.03 8.70
C ILE A 94 1.97 13.43 9.93
N SER A 95 1.62 12.86 11.08
CA SER A 95 2.37 13.06 12.33
C SER A 95 3.85 12.67 12.17
N PRO A 96 4.80 13.38 12.81
CA PRO A 96 6.21 12.98 12.84
C PRO A 96 6.40 11.57 13.44
N ASN A 97 5.50 11.14 14.32
CA ASN A 97 5.55 9.84 14.99
C ASN A 97 4.98 8.70 14.12
N GLN A 98 4.51 8.98 12.90
CA GLN A 98 4.09 7.95 11.94
C GLN A 98 5.30 7.46 11.13
N SER A 99 5.90 6.34 11.51
CA SER A 99 7.10 5.79 10.86
C SER A 99 6.80 4.81 9.72
N GLY A 100 5.67 4.10 9.77
CA GLY A 100 5.31 3.07 8.79
C GLY A 100 5.05 3.64 7.40
N PHE A 101 5.67 3.05 6.37
CA PHE A 101 5.49 3.37 4.96
C PHE A 101 5.82 4.81 4.55
N VAL A 102 6.66 5.51 5.32
CA VAL A 102 7.13 6.87 5.02
C VAL A 102 8.62 6.82 4.69
N SER A 103 9.01 7.43 3.57
CA SER A 103 10.42 7.54 3.19
C SER A 103 11.22 8.29 4.25
N ASN A 104 12.47 7.85 4.48
CA ASN A 104 13.40 8.43 5.45
C ASN A 104 12.95 8.39 6.92
N ARG A 105 11.96 7.55 7.27
CA ARG A 105 11.60 7.25 8.66
C ARG A 105 11.91 5.80 8.97
N ILE A 106 12.51 5.56 10.12
CA ILE A 106 12.90 4.24 10.59
C ILE A 106 12.02 3.84 11.78
N ILE A 107 11.61 2.58 11.82
CA ILE A 107 10.73 2.07 12.88
C ILE A 107 11.39 2.11 14.26
N SER A 108 12.72 2.02 14.31
CA SER A 108 13.50 2.09 15.56
C SER A 108 13.31 3.40 16.33
N ASN A 109 13.08 4.53 15.67
CA ASN A 109 12.81 5.80 16.35
C ASN A 109 11.52 5.72 17.17
N ASN A 110 10.48 5.08 16.63
CA ASN A 110 9.22 4.89 17.35
C ASN A 110 9.36 3.89 18.50
N ILE A 111 10.22 2.87 18.34
CA ILE A 111 10.53 1.92 19.41
C ILE A 111 11.22 2.65 20.56
N LEU A 112 12.23 3.48 20.27
CA LEU A 112 12.92 4.28 21.28
C LEU A 112 11.97 5.25 21.98
N LEU A 113 11.14 5.97 21.22
CA LEU A 113 10.12 6.87 21.78
C LEU A 113 9.16 6.12 22.71
N ALA A 114 8.72 4.92 22.33
CA ALA A 114 7.87 4.09 23.18
C ALA A 114 8.61 3.64 24.45
N GLN A 115 9.89 3.24 24.34
CA GLN A 115 10.71 2.86 25.50
C GLN A 115 10.86 4.03 26.48
N ASP A 116 11.15 5.23 26.01
CA ASP A 116 11.21 6.44 26.85
C ASP A 116 9.87 6.70 27.56
N MET A 117 8.74 6.57 26.84
CA MET A 117 7.40 6.69 27.45
C MET A 117 7.16 5.62 28.53
N PHE A 118 7.59 4.38 28.30
CA PHE A 118 7.47 3.31 29.28
C PHE A 118 8.40 3.48 30.48
N HIS A 119 9.56 4.12 30.32
CA HIS A 119 10.44 4.43 31.45
C HIS A 119 9.79 5.36 32.48
N HIS A 120 8.92 6.27 32.03
CA HIS A 120 8.19 7.21 32.88
C HIS A 120 6.80 6.70 33.32
N ILE A 121 6.45 5.44 33.03
CA ILE A 121 5.10 4.93 33.32
C ILE A 121 4.82 4.81 34.82
N ASP A 122 5.85 4.57 35.63
CA ASP A 122 5.72 4.46 37.09
C ASP A 122 5.87 5.81 37.81
N ASP A 123 6.12 6.90 37.07
CA ASP A 123 6.24 8.22 37.65
C ASP A 123 4.92 8.68 38.26
N ASN A 124 5.00 9.24 39.46
CA ASN A 124 3.83 9.60 40.24
C ASN A 124 3.19 10.88 39.68
N VAL A 125 2.23 10.74 38.78
CA VAL A 125 1.49 11.84 38.15
C VAL A 125 0.04 11.89 38.63
N ARG A 126 -0.57 13.09 38.61
CA ARG A 126 -1.98 13.27 38.94
C ARG A 126 -2.86 12.48 37.96
N GLY A 127 -3.48 11.41 38.45
CA GLY A 127 -4.37 10.53 37.66
C GLY A 127 -3.72 9.23 37.17
N GLY A 128 -2.43 9.02 37.43
CA GLY A 128 -1.69 7.83 36.99
C GLY A 128 -1.37 7.81 35.49
N ASN A 129 -0.54 6.86 35.07
CA ASN A 129 -0.18 6.65 33.68
C ASN A 129 -0.86 5.39 33.12
N VAL A 130 -1.28 5.45 31.85
CA VAL A 130 -1.89 4.31 31.14
C VAL A 130 -1.32 4.23 29.72
N ALA A 131 -0.92 3.03 29.31
CA ALA A 131 -0.54 2.73 27.93
C ALA A 131 -1.69 2.05 27.19
N LEU A 132 -2.02 2.55 26.00
CA LEU A 132 -3.08 2.00 25.14
C LEU A 132 -2.46 1.39 23.89
N LYS A 133 -2.66 0.09 23.69
CA LYS A 133 -2.30 -0.61 22.47
C LYS A 133 -3.55 -0.83 21.62
N LEU A 134 -3.59 -0.17 20.47
CA LEU A 134 -4.67 -0.28 19.49
C LEU A 134 -4.17 -1.04 18.26
N ASP A 135 -4.97 -2.00 17.79
CA ASP A 135 -4.70 -2.74 16.54
C ASP A 135 -5.96 -2.78 15.68
N VAL A 136 -5.79 -2.69 14.37
CA VAL A 136 -6.90 -2.66 13.41
C VAL A 136 -6.89 -3.97 12.62
N GLU A 137 -7.85 -4.84 12.91
CA GLU A 137 -8.05 -6.06 12.13
C GLU A 137 -8.41 -5.70 10.68
N LYS A 138 -7.72 -6.30 9.70
CA LYS A 138 -8.06 -6.19 8.26
C LYS A 138 -8.21 -4.75 7.74
N ALA A 139 -7.26 -3.88 8.08
CA ALA A 139 -7.25 -2.47 7.68
C ALA A 139 -7.47 -2.20 6.17
N TYR A 140 -7.12 -3.15 5.29
CA TYR A 140 -7.27 -3.02 3.85
C TYR A 140 -8.59 -3.60 3.30
N ASP A 141 -9.28 -4.46 4.05
CA ASP A 141 -10.50 -5.14 3.61
C ASP A 141 -11.77 -4.46 4.12
N LEU A 142 -11.70 -3.80 5.29
CA LEU A 142 -12.86 -3.23 5.99
C LEU A 142 -13.23 -1.81 5.56
N ARG A 143 -12.84 -1.36 4.35
CA ARG A 143 -13.26 -0.03 3.90
C ARG A 143 -14.77 -0.02 3.60
N PRO A 144 -15.55 0.91 4.18
CA PRO A 144 -16.92 1.12 3.75
C PRO A 144 -16.89 1.47 2.26
N ILE A 145 -17.61 0.72 1.44
CA ILE A 145 -17.86 1.10 0.06
C ILE A 145 -18.75 2.33 0.14
N LEU A 146 -18.16 3.53 -0.01
CA LEU A 146 -18.94 4.73 -0.27
C LEU A 146 -19.74 4.45 -1.54
N SER A 147 -21.06 4.45 -1.41
CA SER A 147 -21.93 4.14 -2.50
C SER A 147 -21.76 5.21 -3.59
N PRO A 148 -21.95 4.90 -4.88
CA PRO A 148 -21.95 5.91 -5.94
C PRO A 148 -23.00 7.01 -5.75
N LEU A 149 -23.91 6.89 -4.76
CA LEU A 149 -24.95 7.85 -4.43
C LEU A 149 -24.50 8.94 -3.45
N ASP A 150 -23.26 8.86 -2.92
CA ASP A 150 -22.68 9.85 -2.00
C ASP A 150 -21.75 10.86 -2.72
N ARG A 151 -21.95 11.10 -4.02
CA ARG A 151 -21.28 12.15 -4.81
C ARG A 151 -22.27 12.98 -5.61
#